data_AF-A0A8K0G783-F1
#
_entry.id   AF-A0A8K0G783-F1
#
_cell.length_a   1.000
_cell.length_b   1.000
_cell.length_c   1.000
_cell.angle_alpha   90.00
_cell.angle_beta   90.00
_cell.angle_gamma   90.00
#
_symmetry.space_group_name_H-M   'P 1'
#
loop_
_entity.id
_entity.type
_entity.pdbx_description
1 polymer ?
#
loop_
_entity_poly.entity_id
_entity_poly.type
_entity_poly.pdbx_seq_one_letter_code
_entity_poly.pdbx_strand_id
1 'polypeptide(L)'
;ESHLLRSKTHDSADDYQRTTVYISHEFGHQWFGNLVTPAWWDYIWIGESFAAYFQYHTADVVQPTWKLKEQFVIDVVQEAFRKEERHGAHPLNYKIQYSGQYPPFHIMYEK
;
A
#
# COMPACT_ATOMS: atom_id res chain seq x y z
N GLU A 1 13.43 -7.42 -9.48
CA GLU A 1 14.43 -6.49 -10.07
C GLU A 1 13.82 -5.18 -10.56
N SER A 2 12.70 -5.22 -11.30
CA SER A 2 11.97 -4.05 -11.85
C SER A 2 11.50 -2.99 -10.85
N HIS A 3 11.48 -3.29 -9.55
CA HIS A 3 11.00 -2.38 -8.49
C HIS A 3 12.13 -1.76 -7.66
N LEU A 4 13.39 -2.17 -7.88
CA LEU A 4 14.52 -1.76 -7.03
C LEU A 4 15.70 -1.21 -7.84
N LEU A 5 16.07 -1.88 -8.93
CA LEU A 5 17.22 -1.46 -9.73
C LEU A 5 16.85 -0.22 -10.53
N ARG A 6 17.61 0.87 -10.36
CA ARG A 6 17.46 2.11 -11.13
C ARG A 6 18.71 2.46 -11.94
N SER A 7 18.52 2.96 -13.15
CA SER A 7 19.56 3.47 -14.05
C SER A 7 19.27 4.91 -14.48
N LYS A 8 20.25 5.79 -14.28
CA LYS A 8 20.15 7.22 -14.63
C LYS A 8 19.93 7.48 -16.13
N THR A 9 20.27 6.52 -16.99
CA THR A 9 20.22 6.67 -18.45
C THR A 9 19.01 6.02 -19.09
N HIS A 10 18.26 5.18 -18.36
CA HIS A 10 17.17 4.37 -18.92
C HIS A 10 15.84 4.56 -18.20
N ASP A 11 15.84 5.05 -16.95
CA ASP A 11 14.63 5.18 -16.16
C ASP A 11 14.04 6.59 -16.24
N SER A 12 12.72 6.64 -16.29
CA SER A 12 11.95 7.88 -16.24
C SER A 12 11.85 8.42 -14.80
N ALA A 13 11.43 9.68 -14.66
CA ALA A 13 11.13 10.24 -13.33
C ALA A 13 10.04 9.44 -12.60
N ASP A 14 9.06 8.91 -13.33
CA ASP A 14 8.01 8.03 -12.78
C ASP A 14 8.59 6.73 -12.23
N ASP A 15 9.57 6.14 -12.90
CA ASP A 15 10.26 4.93 -12.43
C ASP A 15 10.99 5.16 -11.11
N TYR A 16 11.63 6.32 -10.93
CA TYR A 16 12.24 6.70 -9.67
C TYR A 16 11.20 6.92 -8.56
N GLN A 17 10.09 7.58 -8.89
CA GLN A 17 9.01 7.80 -7.96
C GLN A 17 8.41 6.48 -7.48
N ARG A 18 8.05 5.57 -8.40
CA ARG A 18 7.49 4.26 -8.10
C ARG A 18 8.42 3.41 -7.24
N THR A 19 9.72 3.39 -7.53
CA THR A 19 10.70 2.67 -6.70
C THR A 19 10.79 3.27 -5.30
N THR A 20 10.79 4.59 -5.19
CA THR A 20 10.87 5.28 -3.88
C THR A 20 9.65 4.97 -3.02
N VAL A 21 8.46 5.03 -3.62
CA VAL A 21 7.20 4.65 -2.97
C VAL A 21 7.22 3.18 -2.57
N TYR A 22 7.66 2.28 -3.46
CA TYR A 22 7.76 0.85 -3.16
C TYR A 22 8.73 0.55 -2.00
N ILE A 23 9.93 1.12 -2.00
CA ILE A 23 10.88 0.96 -0.90
C ILE A 23 10.28 1.49 0.42
N SER A 24 9.57 2.61 0.36
CA SER A 24 8.93 3.21 1.55
C SER A 24 7.82 2.31 2.12
N HIS A 25 7.09 1.58 1.26
CA HIS A 25 6.11 0.58 1.66
C HIS A 25 6.75 -0.56 2.46
N GLU A 26 7.76 -1.20 1.87
CA GLU A 26 8.48 -2.32 2.49
C GLU A 26 9.23 -1.89 3.78
N PHE A 27 9.65 -0.64 3.85
CA PHE A 27 10.21 -0.05 5.07
C PHE A 27 9.14 0.16 6.14
N GLY A 28 7.92 0.58 5.76
CA GLY A 28 6.77 0.64 6.64
C GLY A 28 6.45 -0.71 7.29
N HIS A 29 6.61 -1.81 6.54
CA HIS A 29 6.41 -3.15 7.07
C HIS A 29 7.35 -3.55 8.21
N GLN A 30 8.51 -2.89 8.36
CA GLN A 30 9.39 -3.10 9.50
C GLN A 30 8.70 -2.78 10.83
N TRP A 31 7.77 -1.82 10.84
CA TRP A 31 6.91 -1.53 11.99
C TRP A 31 5.57 -2.27 11.92
N PHE A 32 4.86 -2.20 10.79
CA PHE A 32 3.50 -2.74 10.63
C PHE A 32 3.51 -4.02 9.79
N GLY A 33 3.41 -5.17 10.46
CA GLY A 33 3.62 -6.50 9.85
C GLY A 33 4.71 -7.25 10.59
N ASN A 34 5.90 -6.66 10.74
CA ASN A 34 7.03 -7.28 11.44
C ASN A 34 7.01 -7.04 12.95
N LEU A 35 7.05 -5.77 13.41
CA LEU A 35 7.07 -5.44 14.83
C LEU A 35 5.68 -5.54 15.47
N VAL A 36 4.68 -4.95 14.83
CA VAL A 36 3.26 -5.07 15.19
C VAL A 36 2.62 -5.98 14.16
N THR A 37 2.49 -7.25 14.50
CA THR A 37 1.91 -8.28 13.62
C THR A 37 0.42 -8.46 13.93
N PRO A 38 -0.45 -8.55 12.91
CA PRO A 38 -1.86 -8.85 13.14
C PRO A 38 -2.01 -10.19 13.86
N ALA A 39 -2.90 -10.23 14.87
CA ALA A 39 -3.13 -11.44 15.65
C ALA A 39 -3.70 -12.60 14.81
N TRP A 40 -4.40 -12.26 13.72
CA TRP A 40 -4.93 -13.20 12.75
C TRP A 40 -5.15 -12.53 11.40
N TRP A 41 -5.35 -13.34 10.35
CA TRP A 41 -5.57 -12.89 8.97
C TRP A 41 -6.80 -12.00 8.79
N ASP A 42 -7.77 -12.06 9.71
CA ASP A 42 -8.94 -11.18 9.73
C ASP A 42 -8.57 -9.69 9.81
N TYR A 43 -7.37 -9.38 10.33
CA TYR A 43 -6.85 -8.04 10.55
C TYR A 43 -5.66 -7.70 9.65
N ILE A 44 -5.47 -8.44 8.55
CA ILE A 44 -4.30 -8.28 7.67
C ILE A 44 -4.14 -6.85 7.13
N TRP A 45 -5.25 -6.12 6.99
CA TRP A 45 -5.27 -4.72 6.54
C TRP A 45 -4.42 -3.81 7.45
N ILE A 46 -4.18 -4.16 8.71
CA ILE A 46 -3.31 -3.39 9.61
C ILE A 46 -1.87 -3.33 9.11
N GLY A 47 -1.35 -4.39 8.50
CA GLY A 47 0.01 -4.36 7.94
C GLY A 47 0.05 -3.54 6.66
N GLU A 48 -0.82 -3.90 5.73
CA GLU A 48 -0.81 -3.41 4.34
C GLU A 48 -1.33 -1.97 4.21
N SER A 49 -2.46 -1.62 4.85
CA SER A 49 -3.02 -0.27 4.77
C SER A 49 -2.13 0.75 5.49
N PHE A 50 -1.47 0.39 6.60
CA PHE A 50 -0.51 1.28 7.26
C PHE A 50 0.76 1.45 6.44
N ALA A 51 1.30 0.37 5.86
CA ALA A 51 2.43 0.47 4.93
C ALA A 51 2.06 1.34 3.72
N ALA A 52 0.86 1.18 3.15
CA ALA A 52 0.34 1.98 2.05
C ALA A 52 0.08 3.46 2.41
N TYR A 53 -0.30 3.77 3.64
CA TYR A 53 -0.38 5.16 4.08
C TYR A 53 1.01 5.77 4.24
N PHE A 54 1.91 5.08 4.95
CA PHE A 54 3.25 5.59 5.24
C PHE A 54 4.16 5.61 4.01
N GLN A 55 3.91 4.80 2.97
CA GLN A 55 4.73 4.84 1.76
C GLN A 55 4.66 6.22 1.09
N TYR A 56 3.46 6.81 0.99
CA TYR A 56 3.26 8.12 0.37
C TYR A 56 3.75 9.21 1.30
N HIS A 57 3.44 9.12 2.60
CA HIS A 57 3.89 10.12 3.57
C HIS A 57 5.42 10.17 3.69
N THR A 58 6.08 9.03 3.81
CA THR A 58 7.54 8.94 3.99
C THR A 58 8.27 9.32 2.71
N ALA A 59 7.79 8.84 1.55
CA ALA A 59 8.37 9.24 0.28
C ALA A 59 8.21 10.74 0.02
N ASP A 60 7.11 11.38 0.46
CA ASP A 60 6.91 12.83 0.36
C ASP A 60 7.92 13.61 1.22
N VAL A 61 8.25 13.09 2.41
CA VAL A 61 9.29 13.67 3.26
C VAL A 61 10.66 13.58 2.59
N VAL A 62 10.95 12.48 1.90
CA VAL A 62 12.22 12.26 1.19
C VAL A 62 12.30 13.08 -0.10
N GLN A 63 11.18 13.25 -0.82
CA GLN A 63 11.09 14.01 -2.08
C GLN A 63 9.89 14.99 -2.08
N PRO A 64 9.99 16.13 -1.38
CA PRO A 64 8.86 17.05 -1.19
C PRO A 64 8.34 17.69 -2.48
N THR A 65 9.16 17.75 -3.53
CA THR A 65 8.78 18.35 -4.82
C THR A 65 7.80 17.48 -5.62
N TRP A 66 7.67 16.20 -5.29
CA TRP A 66 6.81 15.27 -6.01
C TRP A 66 5.34 15.34 -5.57
N LYS A 67 5.03 15.99 -4.43
CA LYS A 67 3.64 16.17 -3.95
C LYS A 67 2.90 14.84 -3.81
N LEU A 68 3.54 13.87 -3.15
CA LEU A 68 3.02 12.50 -3.09
C LEU A 68 1.78 12.41 -2.20
N LYS A 69 1.62 13.30 -1.21
CA LYS A 69 0.41 13.37 -0.40
C LYS A 69 -0.82 13.76 -1.22
N GLU A 70 -0.65 14.64 -2.20
CA GLU A 70 -1.71 15.00 -3.13
C GLU A 70 -2.01 13.86 -4.10
N GLN A 71 -0.98 13.17 -4.58
CA GLN A 71 -1.15 11.98 -5.42
C GLN A 71 -1.88 10.84 -4.68
N PHE A 72 -1.63 10.64 -3.38
CA PHE A 72 -2.34 9.66 -2.55
C PHE A 72 -3.87 9.83 -2.59
N VAL A 73 -4.36 11.07 -2.63
CA VAL A 73 -5.81 11.33 -2.72
C VAL A 73 -6.40 10.77 -4.02
N ILE A 74 -5.66 10.87 -5.12
CA ILE A 74 -6.12 10.41 -6.45
C ILE A 74 -5.91 8.90 -6.58
N ASP A 75 -4.71 8.42 -6.26
CA ASP A 75 -4.28 7.05 -6.53
C ASP A 75 -4.91 6.03 -5.58
N VAL A 76 -5.08 6.42 -4.30
CA VAL A 76 -5.54 5.52 -3.25
C VAL A 76 -6.97 5.83 -2.85
N VAL A 77 -7.25 7.05 -2.38
CA VAL A 77 -8.56 7.37 -1.77
C VAL A 77 -9.71 7.33 -2.78
N GLN A 78 -9.56 8.00 -3.93
CA GLN A 78 -10.60 7.99 -4.95
C GLN A 78 -10.80 6.60 -5.56
N GLU A 79 -9.72 5.85 -5.78
CA GLU A 79 -9.81 4.49 -6.32
C GLU A 79 -10.46 3.53 -5.32
N ALA A 80 -10.19 3.68 -4.02
CA ALA A 80 -10.86 2.95 -2.96
C ALA A 80 -12.39 3.16 -3.01
N PHE A 81 -12.85 4.41 -3.08
CA PHE A 81 -14.29 4.69 -3.18
C PHE A 81 -14.93 4.10 -4.45
N ARG A 82 -14.26 4.17 -5.60
CA ARG A 82 -14.75 3.54 -6.84
C ARG A 82 -14.90 2.03 -6.72
N LYS A 83 -14.03 1.38 -5.93
CA LYS A 83 -14.09 -0.06 -5.68
C LYS A 83 -15.13 -0.42 -4.64
N GLU A 84 -15.33 0.42 -3.63
CA GLU A 84 -16.39 0.24 -2.62
C GLU A 84 -17.80 0.32 -3.20
N GLU A 85 -18.01 1.11 -4.26
CA GLU A 85 -19.31 1.23 -4.93
C GLU A 85 -19.76 -0.08 -5.63
N ARG A 86 -18.83 -1.00 -5.91
CA ARG A 86 -19.12 -2.23 -6.67
C ARG A 86 -19.81 -3.28 -5.79
N HIS A 87 -20.72 -4.04 -6.40
CA HIS A 87 -21.27 -5.24 -5.77
C HIS A 87 -20.13 -6.22 -5.45
N GLY A 88 -19.93 -6.53 -4.17
CA GLY A 88 -18.82 -7.37 -3.68
C GLY A 88 -17.78 -6.67 -2.82
N ALA A 89 -18.02 -5.43 -2.39
CA ALA A 89 -17.22 -4.79 -1.35
C ALA A 89 -17.37 -5.53 0.00
N HIS A 90 -16.28 -5.63 0.75
CA HIS A 90 -16.23 -6.30 2.04
C HIS A 90 -15.85 -5.33 3.17
N PRO A 91 -16.24 -5.58 4.43
CA PRO A 91 -15.71 -4.83 5.57
C PRO A 91 -14.20 -5.04 5.71
N LEU A 92 -13.48 -4.07 6.30
CA LEU A 92 -12.04 -4.16 6.57
C LEU A 92 -11.67 -5.41 7.38
N ASN A 93 -12.44 -5.68 8.42
CA ASN A 93 -12.30 -6.93 9.17
C ASN A 93 -13.05 -8.02 8.42
N TYR A 94 -12.32 -8.85 7.68
CA TYR A 94 -12.87 -9.95 6.90
C TYR A 94 -12.59 -11.28 7.59
N LYS A 95 -13.65 -11.92 8.09
CA LYS A 95 -13.51 -13.16 8.85
C LYS A 95 -13.08 -14.33 7.98
N ILE A 96 -11.93 -14.91 8.27
CA ILE A 96 -11.42 -16.13 7.66
C ILE A 96 -12.11 -17.34 8.29
N GLN A 97 -12.81 -18.13 7.47
CA GLN A 97 -13.69 -19.20 7.90
C GLN A 97 -13.01 -20.57 7.89
N TYR A 98 -12.01 -20.78 7.02
CA TYR A 98 -11.31 -22.06 6.91
C TYR A 98 -9.86 -21.89 6.48
N SER A 99 -9.05 -22.90 6.78
CA SER A 99 -7.64 -22.96 6.38
C SER A 99 -7.51 -22.92 4.85
N GLY A 100 -6.68 -22.00 4.34
CA GLY A 100 -6.48 -21.79 2.90
C GLY A 100 -7.40 -20.77 2.25
N GLN A 101 -8.32 -20.15 3.01
CA GLN A 101 -9.02 -18.95 2.55
C GLN A 101 -8.09 -17.74 2.71
N TYR A 102 -7.93 -16.96 1.64
CA TYR A 102 -7.14 -15.73 1.65
C TYR A 102 -8.05 -14.51 1.75
N PRO A 103 -7.65 -13.46 2.48
CA PRO A 103 -8.35 -12.18 2.46
C PRO A 103 -8.42 -11.63 1.02
N PRO A 104 -9.56 -11.04 0.61
CA PRO A 104 -9.65 -10.37 -0.68
C PRO A 104 -8.61 -9.24 -0.83
N PHE A 105 -7.94 -9.17 -1.98
CA PHE A 105 -6.88 -8.18 -2.25
C PHE A 105 -7.28 -6.74 -1.98
N HIS A 106 -8.52 -6.37 -2.34
CA HIS A 106 -9.02 -5.00 -2.18
C HIS A 106 -9.15 -4.56 -0.71
N ILE A 107 -9.22 -5.49 0.24
CA ILE A 107 -9.26 -5.17 1.68
C ILE A 107 -7.86 -4.86 2.21
N MET A 108 -6.82 -5.40 1.58
CA MET A 108 -5.44 -5.25 2.01
C MET A 108 -4.84 -3.92 1.53
N TYR A 109 -5.10 -3.53 0.27
CA TYR A 109 -4.38 -2.42 -0.37
C TYR A 109 -5.28 -1.28 -0.87
N GLU A 110 -6.59 -1.50 -0.92
CA GLU A 110 -7.50 -0.67 -1.72
C GLU A 110 -8.69 -0.11 -0.91
N LYS A 111 -8.66 -0.24 0.41
CA LYS A 111 -9.56 0.38 1.39
C LYS A 111 -8.75 1.02 2.51
#